data_AF-A0A4U9UGE9-F1
#
_entry.id   AF-A0A4U9UGE9-F1
#
_cell.length_a   1.000
_cell.length_b   1.000
_cell.length_c   1.000
_cell.angle_alpha   90.00
_cell.angle_beta   90.00
_cell.angle_gamma   90.00
#
_symmetry.space_group_name_H-M   'P 1'
#
loop_
_entity.id
_entity.type
_entity.pdbx_description
1 polymer ?
#
loop_
_entity_poly.entity_id
_entity_poly.type
_entity_poly.pdbx_seq_one_letter_code
_entity_poly.pdbx_strand_id
1 'polypeptide(L)'
;MNKKIVLALGGNALGEGLEEQMQAVKTTAQAIVDLIEHGHQVVVTHGNGPQVGMINLAFEAAAKSEAHTPMLPMSVCVALSQGYIGYDLQNALREELLDRNIVKPVATLITQVIVNGSDPAFLNPTKPIGSFFTKAEASQLTKNGYNMVEDAGRGYRRVVASPKPIDIVEKETVRAMMEAGQVVITVGAAVFR
;
A
#
# COMPACT_ATOMS: atom_id res chain seq x y z
N MET A 1 8.18 22.62 -19.27
CA MET A 1 9.00 21.43 -19.58
C MET A 1 8.27 20.20 -19.09
N ASN A 2 8.05 19.21 -19.96
CA ASN A 2 7.37 17.96 -19.59
C ASN A 2 8.37 17.08 -18.83
N LYS A 3 8.04 16.71 -17.58
CA LYS A 3 8.89 15.86 -16.72
C LYS A 3 8.20 14.52 -16.48
N LYS A 4 9.01 13.49 -16.23
CA LYS A 4 8.56 12.22 -15.66
C LYS A 4 8.64 12.34 -14.13
N ILE A 5 7.53 12.14 -13.45
CA ILE A 5 7.39 12.33 -12.00
C ILE A 5 6.96 11.00 -11.38
N VAL A 6 7.70 10.56 -10.36
CA VAL A 6 7.27 9.50 -9.46
C VAL A 6 6.69 10.16 -8.23
N LEU A 7 5.40 9.98 -7.98
CA LEU A 7 4.69 10.53 -6.84
C LEU A 7 4.47 9.43 -5.79
N ALA A 8 4.95 9.65 -4.57
CA ALA A 8 4.78 8.71 -3.47
C ALA A 8 3.74 9.22 -2.46
N LEU A 9 2.59 8.56 -2.42
CA LEU A 9 1.48 8.89 -1.53
C LEU A 9 1.71 8.29 -0.14
N GLY A 10 1.74 9.14 0.88
CA GLY A 10 1.80 8.75 2.29
C GLY A 10 0.43 8.41 2.87
N GLY A 11 0.39 8.03 4.16
CA GLY A 11 -0.86 7.64 4.84
C GLY A 11 -1.96 8.71 4.80
N ASN A 12 -1.59 9.99 4.94
CA ASN A 12 -2.55 11.11 4.90
C ASN A 12 -3.25 11.27 3.54
N ALA A 13 -2.68 10.73 2.45
CA ALA A 13 -3.26 10.81 1.12
C ALA A 13 -4.30 9.71 0.85
N LEU A 14 -4.40 8.71 1.74
CA LEU A 14 -5.24 7.52 1.56
C LEU A 14 -6.26 7.30 2.67
N GLY A 15 -6.27 8.11 3.73
CA GLY A 15 -7.13 7.89 4.90
C GLY A 15 -6.80 6.59 5.68
N GLU A 16 -7.50 6.39 6.79
CA GLU A 16 -7.31 5.21 7.66
C GLU A 16 -8.42 4.16 7.52
N GLY A 17 -9.57 4.51 6.96
CA GLY A 17 -10.72 3.62 6.73
C GLY A 17 -11.38 3.81 5.36
N LEU A 18 -12.36 2.96 5.02
CA LEU A 18 -12.97 2.93 3.68
C LEU A 18 -13.58 4.28 3.26
N GLU A 19 -14.40 4.89 4.11
CA GLU A 19 -15.06 6.16 3.80
C GLU A 19 -14.05 7.32 3.70
N GLU A 20 -13.12 7.39 4.64
CA GLU A 20 -12.06 8.40 4.63
C GLU A 20 -11.14 8.25 3.42
N GLN A 21 -10.81 7.01 3.05
CA GLN A 21 -10.02 6.71 1.85
C GLN A 21 -10.73 7.22 0.60
N MET A 22 -12.02 6.93 0.44
CA MET A 22 -12.79 7.39 -0.71
C MET A 22 -12.79 8.92 -0.86
N GLN A 23 -12.78 9.67 0.23
CA GLN A 23 -12.67 11.13 0.17
C GLN A 23 -11.23 11.58 -0.11
N ALA A 24 -10.24 10.99 0.58
CA ALA A 24 -8.83 11.33 0.45
C ALA A 24 -8.30 11.08 -0.98
N VAL A 25 -8.71 9.99 -1.63
CA VAL A 25 -8.29 9.70 -3.00
C VAL A 25 -8.83 10.71 -4.02
N LYS A 26 -10.00 11.31 -3.78
CA LYS A 26 -10.56 12.36 -4.66
C LYS A 26 -9.72 13.63 -4.60
N THR A 27 -9.41 14.11 -3.40
CA THR A 27 -8.50 15.25 -3.22
C THR A 27 -7.12 14.97 -3.79
N THR A 28 -6.61 13.75 -3.59
CA THR A 28 -5.31 13.32 -4.13
C THR A 28 -5.32 13.28 -5.66
N ALA A 29 -6.42 12.81 -6.26
CA ALA A 29 -6.58 12.75 -7.71
C ALA A 29 -6.50 14.14 -8.35
N GLN A 30 -7.13 15.15 -7.75
CA GLN A 30 -7.04 16.55 -8.23
C GLN A 30 -5.59 17.01 -8.35
N ALA A 31 -4.80 16.84 -7.30
CA ALA A 31 -3.39 17.25 -7.31
C ALA A 31 -2.54 16.48 -8.34
N ILE A 32 -2.85 15.19 -8.58
CA ILE A 32 -2.18 14.38 -9.60
C ILE A 32 -2.57 14.86 -11.01
N VAL A 33 -3.85 15.12 -11.23
CA VAL A 33 -4.36 15.55 -12.53
C VAL A 33 -3.89 16.97 -12.86
N ASP A 34 -3.69 17.85 -11.87
CA ASP A 34 -3.01 19.13 -12.06
C ASP A 34 -1.64 18.94 -12.73
N LEU A 35 -0.82 18.00 -12.24
CA LEU A 35 0.50 17.71 -12.84
C LEU A 35 0.36 17.21 -14.28
N ILE A 36 -0.64 16.36 -14.54
CA ILE A 36 -0.90 15.79 -15.87
C ILE A 36 -1.33 16.88 -16.85
N GLU A 37 -2.19 17.81 -16.41
CA GLU A 37 -2.67 18.96 -17.19
C GLU A 37 -1.52 19.91 -17.55
N HIS A 38 -0.54 20.07 -16.67
CA HIS A 38 0.72 20.78 -16.96
C HIS A 38 1.69 20.00 -17.90
N GLY A 39 1.24 18.88 -18.48
CA GLY A 39 1.99 18.10 -19.46
C GLY A 39 2.98 17.09 -18.86
N HIS A 40 2.93 16.83 -17.56
CA HIS A 40 3.82 15.85 -16.93
C HIS A 40 3.33 14.41 -17.11
N GLN A 41 4.26 13.47 -17.12
CA GLN A 41 3.97 12.04 -17.02
C GLN A 41 4.14 11.62 -15.57
N VAL A 42 3.11 11.00 -15.00
CA VAL A 42 3.07 10.65 -13.57
C VAL A 42 2.98 9.15 -13.39
N VAL A 43 3.85 8.61 -12.53
CA VAL A 43 3.69 7.30 -11.89
C VAL A 43 3.35 7.51 -10.44
N VAL A 44 2.31 6.84 -9.97
CA VAL A 44 1.82 6.94 -8.60
C VAL A 44 2.25 5.69 -7.84
N THR A 45 2.84 5.91 -6.67
CA THR A 45 3.12 4.87 -5.67
C THR A 45 2.42 5.23 -4.38
N HIS A 46 2.15 4.26 -3.52
CA HIS A 46 1.38 4.51 -2.33
C HIS A 46 1.80 3.63 -1.15
N GLY A 47 1.63 4.13 0.07
CA GLY A 47 1.66 3.32 1.29
C GLY A 47 0.40 2.46 1.42
N ASN A 48 0.36 1.59 2.43
CA ASN A 48 -0.80 0.74 2.68
C ASN A 48 -1.06 0.44 4.17
N GLY A 49 -0.42 1.18 5.08
CA GLY A 49 -0.33 0.82 6.50
C GLY A 49 -1.68 0.54 7.18
N PRO A 50 -2.63 1.50 7.15
CA PRO A 50 -3.97 1.27 7.68
C PRO A 50 -4.71 0.14 6.96
N GLN A 51 -4.67 0.12 5.63
CA GLN A 51 -5.43 -0.78 4.77
C GLN A 51 -4.99 -2.24 4.92
N VAL A 52 -3.67 -2.49 4.90
CA VAL A 52 -3.11 -3.83 5.11
C VAL A 52 -3.36 -4.32 6.54
N GLY A 53 -3.37 -3.40 7.50
CA GLY A 53 -3.74 -3.68 8.89
C GLY A 53 -5.19 -4.17 9.00
N MET A 54 -6.13 -3.45 8.38
CA MET A 54 -7.54 -3.83 8.30
C MET A 54 -7.73 -5.20 7.67
N ILE A 55 -7.09 -5.46 6.52
CA ILE A 55 -7.13 -6.76 5.84
C ILE A 55 -6.60 -7.86 6.75
N ASN A 56 -5.44 -7.65 7.38
CA ASN A 56 -4.84 -8.66 8.26
C ASN A 56 -5.72 -8.98 9.46
N LEU A 57 -6.31 -7.96 10.09
CA LEU A 57 -7.23 -8.11 11.22
C LEU A 57 -8.51 -8.87 10.82
N ALA A 58 -9.06 -8.60 9.64
CA ALA A 58 -10.24 -9.30 9.15
C ALA A 58 -9.99 -10.81 8.98
N PHE A 59 -8.85 -11.19 8.39
CA PHE A 59 -8.49 -12.61 8.25
C PHE A 59 -8.12 -13.26 9.58
N GLU A 60 -7.55 -12.52 10.53
CA GLU A 60 -7.33 -13.03 11.89
C GLU A 60 -8.65 -13.34 12.60
N ALA A 61 -9.64 -12.45 12.50
CA ALA A 61 -10.96 -12.67 13.06
C ALA A 61 -11.66 -13.87 12.39
N ALA A 62 -11.57 -13.99 11.07
CA ALA A 62 -12.16 -15.10 10.32
C ALA A 62 -11.48 -16.46 10.63
N ALA A 63 -10.19 -16.46 10.95
CA ALA A 63 -9.49 -17.68 11.38
C ALA A 63 -9.93 -18.19 12.74
N LYS A 64 -10.42 -17.30 13.61
CA LYS A 64 -10.93 -17.62 14.94
C LYS A 64 -12.43 -17.94 14.95
N SER A 65 -13.14 -17.77 13.83
CA SER A 65 -14.56 -18.08 13.72
C SER A 65 -14.79 -19.56 13.37
N GLU A 66 -16.04 -20.01 13.46
CA GLU A 66 -16.45 -21.37 13.06
C GLU A 66 -16.20 -21.66 11.57
N ALA A 67 -16.00 -20.62 10.75
CA ALA A 67 -15.66 -20.77 9.35
C ALA A 67 -14.21 -21.27 9.14
N HIS A 68 -13.34 -21.20 10.16
CA HIS A 68 -11.95 -21.64 10.13
C HIS A 68 -11.17 -21.17 8.87
N THR A 69 -11.41 -19.93 8.45
CA THR A 69 -10.74 -19.37 7.27
C THR A 69 -9.24 -19.25 7.55
N PRO A 70 -8.33 -19.71 6.67
CA PRO A 70 -6.91 -19.66 6.95
C PRO A 70 -6.40 -18.22 7.07
N MET A 71 -5.48 -18.00 8.00
CA MET A 71 -4.76 -16.74 8.10
C MET A 71 -3.92 -16.52 6.85
N LEU A 72 -4.00 -15.33 6.26
CA LEU A 72 -3.20 -15.00 5.08
C LEU A 72 -1.77 -14.59 5.46
N PRO A 73 -0.77 -15.03 4.68
CA PRO A 73 0.58 -14.47 4.77
C PRO A 73 0.55 -12.96 4.51
N MET A 74 1.45 -12.22 5.16
CA MET A 74 1.52 -10.76 5.03
C MET A 74 1.74 -10.32 3.57
N SER A 75 2.50 -11.09 2.78
CA SER A 75 2.69 -10.85 1.34
C SER A 75 1.38 -10.84 0.57
N VAL A 76 0.44 -11.74 0.89
CA VAL A 76 -0.89 -11.80 0.28
C VAL A 76 -1.75 -10.63 0.75
N CYS A 77 -1.70 -10.27 2.04
CA CYS A 77 -2.38 -9.06 2.53
C CYS A 77 -1.89 -7.79 1.82
N VAL A 78 -0.59 -7.67 1.56
CA VAL A 78 -0.03 -6.54 0.80
C VAL A 78 -0.56 -6.56 -0.64
N ALA A 79 -0.56 -7.71 -1.32
CA ALA A 79 -1.11 -7.82 -2.67
C ALA A 79 -2.61 -7.44 -2.73
N LEU A 80 -3.42 -7.87 -1.75
CA LEU A 80 -4.82 -7.46 -1.63
C LEU A 80 -4.96 -5.95 -1.42
N SER A 81 -4.11 -5.36 -0.57
CA SER A 81 -4.14 -3.91 -0.32
C SER A 81 -3.76 -3.09 -1.56
N GLN A 82 -2.89 -3.60 -2.43
CA GLN A 82 -2.57 -2.96 -3.72
C GLN A 82 -3.78 -2.93 -4.64
N GLY A 83 -4.52 -4.04 -4.74
CA GLY A 83 -5.76 -4.10 -5.51
C GLY A 83 -6.82 -3.15 -4.97
N TYR A 84 -7.02 -3.14 -3.65
CA TYR A 84 -7.97 -2.26 -2.99
C TYR A 84 -7.66 -0.77 -3.18
N ILE A 85 -6.46 -0.32 -2.78
CA ILE A 85 -6.08 1.09 -2.88
C ILE A 85 -5.97 1.52 -4.34
N GLY A 86 -5.39 0.67 -5.18
CA GLY A 86 -5.23 0.96 -6.58
C GLY A 86 -6.56 1.00 -7.33
N TYR A 87 -7.58 0.25 -6.91
CA TYR A 87 -8.94 0.39 -7.45
C TYR A 87 -9.51 1.79 -7.17
N ASP A 88 -9.45 2.23 -5.91
CA ASP A 88 -9.98 3.54 -5.51
C ASP A 88 -9.24 4.70 -6.18
N LEU A 89 -7.90 4.65 -6.22
CA LEU A 89 -7.08 5.63 -6.92
C LEU A 89 -7.34 5.62 -8.44
N GLN A 90 -7.46 4.45 -9.05
CA GLN A 90 -7.70 4.34 -10.49
C GLN A 90 -9.05 4.95 -10.87
N ASN A 91 -10.09 4.73 -10.05
CA ASN A 91 -11.40 5.33 -10.26
C ASN A 91 -11.35 6.84 -10.08
N ALA A 92 -10.81 7.34 -8.96
CA ALA A 92 -10.75 8.76 -8.66
C ALA A 92 -9.94 9.54 -9.71
N LEU A 93 -8.80 9.00 -10.15
CA LEU A 93 -8.01 9.60 -11.23
C LEU A 93 -8.76 9.61 -12.56
N ARG A 94 -9.48 8.54 -12.88
CA ARG A 94 -10.23 8.46 -14.13
C ARG A 94 -11.41 9.43 -14.15
N GLU A 95 -12.13 9.56 -13.04
CA GLU A 95 -13.20 10.55 -12.88
C GLU A 95 -12.64 11.97 -13.06
N GLU A 96 -11.60 12.34 -12.31
CA GLU A 96 -11.00 13.68 -12.39
C GLU A 96 -10.43 14.00 -13.78
N LEU A 97 -9.80 13.03 -14.45
CA LEU A 97 -9.33 13.20 -15.83
C LEU A 97 -10.49 13.47 -16.79
N LEU A 98 -11.60 12.73 -16.66
CA LEU A 98 -12.78 12.89 -17.53
C LEU A 98 -13.48 14.22 -17.29
N ASP A 99 -13.60 14.67 -16.04
CA ASP A 99 -14.19 15.96 -15.68
C ASP A 99 -13.43 17.14 -16.31
N ARG A 100 -12.11 16.97 -16.51
CA ARG A 100 -11.25 17.93 -17.22
C ARG A 100 -11.12 17.68 -18.73
N ASN A 101 -11.91 16.76 -19.29
CA ASN A 101 -11.86 16.36 -20.70
C ASN A 101 -10.48 15.82 -21.16
N ILE A 102 -9.71 15.25 -20.24
CA ILE A 102 -8.41 14.63 -20.51
C ILE A 102 -8.61 13.12 -20.71
N VAL A 103 -8.44 12.64 -21.93
CA VAL A 103 -8.53 11.20 -22.23
C VAL A 103 -7.16 10.55 -22.05
N LYS A 104 -6.93 9.93 -20.89
CA LYS A 104 -5.70 9.19 -20.60
C LYS A 104 -6.01 7.90 -19.83
N PRO A 105 -5.48 6.73 -20.26
CA PRO A 105 -5.67 5.49 -19.49
C PRO A 105 -4.99 5.56 -18.13
N VAL A 106 -5.65 5.01 -17.12
CA VAL A 106 -5.11 4.81 -15.76
C VAL A 106 -5.15 3.32 -15.47
N ALA A 107 -4.06 2.78 -14.94
CA ALA A 107 -3.97 1.36 -14.63
C ALA A 107 -3.19 1.11 -13.34
N THR A 108 -3.72 0.21 -12.53
CA THR A 108 -3.08 -0.32 -11.33
C THR A 108 -2.37 -1.63 -11.65
N LEU A 109 -1.10 -1.72 -11.23
CA LEU A 109 -0.28 -2.91 -11.39
C LEU A 109 0.12 -3.46 -10.02
N ILE A 110 -0.28 -4.72 -9.76
CA ILE A 110 0.27 -5.45 -8.61
C ILE A 110 1.78 -5.60 -8.82
N THR A 111 2.56 -5.18 -7.83
CA THR A 111 3.99 -4.99 -7.96
C THR A 111 4.76 -5.75 -6.88
N GLN A 112 5.79 -6.47 -7.31
CA GLN A 112 6.73 -7.20 -6.48
C GLN A 112 8.08 -6.47 -6.43
N VAL A 113 8.71 -6.50 -5.27
CA VAL A 113 10.00 -5.86 -5.01
C VAL A 113 10.98 -6.90 -4.53
N ILE A 114 12.11 -6.97 -5.22
CA ILE A 114 13.23 -7.85 -4.87
C ILE A 114 13.93 -7.29 -3.64
N VAL A 115 14.16 -8.14 -2.65
CA VAL A 115 14.93 -7.80 -1.45
C VAL A 115 16.03 -8.83 -1.20
N ASN A 116 16.99 -8.50 -0.34
CA ASN A 116 18.00 -9.47 0.05
C ASN A 116 17.40 -10.46 1.05
N GLY A 117 17.32 -11.74 0.74
CA GLY A 117 16.82 -12.77 1.69
C GLY A 117 17.65 -12.88 2.97
N SER A 118 18.88 -12.36 2.98
CA SER A 118 19.76 -12.27 4.16
C SER A 118 19.77 -10.86 4.79
N ASP A 119 18.80 -9.99 4.47
CA ASP A 119 18.72 -8.65 5.06
C ASP A 119 18.55 -8.74 6.60
N PRO A 120 19.38 -8.03 7.39
CA PRO A 120 19.27 -8.02 8.85
C PRO A 120 17.89 -7.60 9.38
N ALA A 121 17.09 -6.87 8.60
CA ALA A 121 15.73 -6.49 8.95
C ALA A 121 14.79 -7.68 9.18
N PHE A 122 15.10 -8.86 8.63
CA PHE A 122 14.37 -10.09 8.92
C PHE A 122 14.63 -10.63 10.33
N LEU A 123 15.82 -10.39 10.88
CA LEU A 123 16.19 -10.79 12.24
C LEU A 123 15.67 -9.82 13.30
N ASN A 124 15.55 -8.54 12.96
CA ASN A 124 15.00 -7.51 13.84
C ASN A 124 13.89 -6.71 13.15
N PRO A 125 12.65 -7.22 13.13
CA PRO A 125 11.49 -6.50 12.61
C PRO A 125 11.22 -5.21 13.40
N THR A 126 11.17 -4.07 12.71
CA THR A 126 10.99 -2.75 13.35
C THR A 126 9.78 -2.00 12.85
N LYS A 127 9.21 -2.36 11.70
CA LYS A 127 8.16 -1.57 11.07
C LYS A 127 6.79 -1.90 11.66
N PRO A 128 6.13 -0.97 12.36
CA PRO A 128 4.85 -1.25 13.00
C PRO A 128 3.72 -1.29 11.96
N ILE A 129 2.77 -2.20 12.17
CA ILE A 129 1.61 -2.42 11.30
C ILE A 129 0.34 -2.63 12.11
N GLY A 130 -0.81 -2.34 11.50
CA GLY A 130 -2.12 -2.59 12.09
C GLY A 130 -2.41 -1.80 13.36
N SER A 131 -3.37 -2.32 14.13
CA SER A 131 -3.96 -1.71 15.32
C SER A 131 -3.01 -1.61 16.52
N PHE A 132 -3.40 -0.77 17.48
CA PHE A 132 -2.79 -0.73 18.81
C PHE A 132 -3.40 -1.80 19.72
N PHE A 133 -2.56 -2.39 20.56
CA PHE A 133 -2.89 -3.41 21.54
C PHE A 133 -2.46 -2.96 22.93
N THR A 134 -3.18 -3.42 23.95
CA THR A 134 -2.71 -3.33 25.33
C THR A 134 -1.50 -4.24 25.55
N LYS A 135 -0.77 -3.99 26.64
CA LYS A 135 0.36 -4.85 27.03
C LYS A 135 -0.05 -6.32 27.24
N ALA A 136 -1.26 -6.55 27.77
CA ALA A 136 -1.79 -7.89 28.01
C ALA A 136 -2.06 -8.64 26.68
N GLU A 137 -2.74 -7.97 25.74
CA GLU A 137 -3.01 -8.54 24.40
C GLU A 137 -1.71 -8.79 23.64
N ALA A 138 -0.77 -7.84 23.66
CA ALA A 138 0.52 -7.99 23.01
C ALA A 138 1.30 -9.20 23.55
N SER A 139 1.29 -9.40 24.88
CA SER A 139 1.93 -10.56 25.51
C SER A 139 1.34 -11.89 25.02
N GLN A 140 0.03 -11.93 24.74
CA GLN A 140 -0.61 -13.12 24.20
C GLN A 140 -0.28 -13.33 22.72
N LEU A 141 -0.23 -12.26 21.93
CA LEU A 141 0.17 -12.32 20.52
C LEU A 141 1.64 -12.73 20.35
N THR A 142 2.54 -12.29 21.24
CA THR A 142 3.93 -12.73 21.24
C THR A 142 4.07 -14.24 21.44
N LYS A 143 3.23 -14.84 22.31
CA LYS A 143 3.20 -16.30 22.49
C LYS A 143 2.74 -17.04 21.23
N ASN A 144 1.96 -16.39 20.38
CA ASN A 144 1.51 -16.92 19.09
C ASN A 144 2.55 -16.67 17.96
N GLY A 145 3.75 -16.19 18.30
CA GLY A 145 4.86 -15.98 17.36
C GLY A 145 4.85 -14.62 16.66
N TYR A 146 4.03 -13.66 17.10
CA TYR A 146 4.04 -12.31 16.55
C TYR A 146 5.10 -11.44 17.22
N ASN A 147 5.84 -10.67 16.42
CA ASN A 147 6.75 -9.65 16.94
C ASN A 147 5.93 -8.40 17.30
N MET A 148 6.04 -7.95 18.56
CA MET A 148 5.30 -6.80 19.09
C MET A 148 6.29 -5.78 19.64
N VAL A 149 6.06 -4.48 19.40
CA VAL A 149 6.83 -3.38 20.00
C VAL A 149 5.91 -2.36 20.65
N GLU A 150 6.38 -1.70 21.70
CA GLU A 150 5.71 -0.54 22.27
C GLU A 150 5.90 0.68 21.35
N ASP A 151 4.81 1.37 21.04
CA ASP A 151 4.79 2.52 20.14
C ASP A 151 4.51 3.80 20.94
N ALA A 152 5.59 4.34 21.52
CA ALA A 152 5.63 5.66 22.18
C ALA A 152 4.48 5.95 23.17
N GLY A 153 4.10 4.97 23.99
CA GLY A 153 3.04 5.11 25.00
C GLY A 153 1.61 5.08 24.45
N ARG A 154 1.42 4.90 23.14
CA ARG A 154 0.11 4.72 22.50
C ARG A 154 -0.40 3.28 22.56
N GLY A 155 0.42 2.37 23.07
CA GLY A 155 0.15 0.93 23.14
C GLY A 155 1.23 0.12 22.44
N TYR A 156 0.90 -1.13 22.12
CA TYR A 156 1.77 -2.08 21.44
C TYR A 156 1.28 -2.31 20.02
N ARG A 157 2.19 -2.53 19.07
CA ARG A 157 1.85 -2.84 17.69
C ARG A 157 2.64 -4.03 17.21
N ARG A 158 2.06 -4.77 16.27
CA ARG A 158 2.78 -5.81 15.55
C ARG A 158 3.84 -5.16 14.67
N VAL A 159 5.02 -5.76 14.58
CA VAL A 159 6.08 -5.34 13.67
C VAL A 159 6.38 -6.40 12.62
N VAL A 160 6.80 -5.93 11.46
CA VAL A 160 7.27 -6.76 10.34
C VAL A 160 8.64 -6.28 9.88
N ALA A 161 9.35 -7.17 9.19
CA ALA A 161 10.61 -6.83 8.55
C ALA A 161 10.41 -5.72 7.52
N SER A 162 11.38 -4.81 7.44
CA SER A 162 11.41 -3.74 6.43
C SER A 162 12.76 -3.72 5.72
N PRO A 163 13.09 -4.79 4.98
CA PRO A 163 14.34 -4.90 4.24
C PRO A 163 14.48 -3.80 3.19
N LYS A 164 15.72 -3.52 2.77
CA LYS A 164 15.97 -2.52 1.74
C LYS A 164 15.54 -3.04 0.37
N PRO A 165 14.74 -2.28 -0.40
CA PRO A 165 14.39 -2.67 -1.77
C PRO A 165 15.63 -2.67 -2.67
N ILE A 166 15.80 -3.73 -3.47
CA ILE A 166 16.88 -3.86 -4.45
C ILE A 166 16.39 -3.49 -5.85
N ASP A 167 15.25 -4.07 -6.26
CA ASP A 167 14.72 -3.90 -7.61
C ASP A 167 13.20 -4.09 -7.65
N ILE A 168 12.56 -3.65 -8.72
CA ILE A 168 11.13 -3.83 -8.98
C ILE A 168 10.98 -4.83 -10.12
N VAL A 169 10.25 -5.93 -9.89
CA VAL A 169 10.08 -7.00 -10.87
C VAL A 169 9.36 -6.49 -12.12
N GLU A 170 8.29 -5.72 -11.94
CA GLU A 170 7.45 -5.21 -13.04
C GLU A 170 7.94 -3.88 -13.65
N LYS A 171 9.19 -3.44 -13.37
CA LYS A 171 9.68 -2.12 -13.84
C LYS A 171 9.63 -1.93 -15.35
N GLU A 172 9.82 -3.00 -16.12
CA GLU A 172 9.76 -2.95 -17.58
C GLU A 172 8.32 -2.77 -18.07
N THR A 173 7.34 -3.40 -17.40
CA THR A 173 5.91 -3.18 -17.65
C THR A 173 5.51 -1.75 -17.33
N VAL A 174 5.94 -1.23 -16.18
CA VAL A 174 5.69 0.18 -15.78
C VAL A 174 6.27 1.14 -16.84
N ARG A 175 7.52 0.89 -17.29
CA ARG A 175 8.16 1.71 -18.32
C ARG A 175 7.38 1.68 -19.63
N ALA A 176 6.97 0.51 -20.10
CA ALA A 176 6.18 0.37 -21.33
C ALA A 176 4.83 1.12 -21.24
N MET A 177 4.13 1.02 -20.11
CA MET A 177 2.86 1.72 -19.90
C MET A 177 3.04 3.24 -19.85
N MET A 178 4.11 3.72 -19.20
CA MET A 178 4.46 5.15 -19.22
C MET A 178 4.77 5.65 -20.63
N GLU A 179 5.52 4.88 -21.43
CA GLU A 179 5.85 5.22 -22.81
C GLU A 179 4.60 5.27 -23.70
N ALA A 180 3.62 4.41 -23.43
CA ALA A 180 2.28 4.47 -24.03
C ALA A 180 1.41 5.64 -23.51
N GLY A 181 1.95 6.51 -22.66
CA GLY A 181 1.27 7.71 -22.16
C GLY A 181 0.25 7.46 -21.05
N GLN A 182 0.22 6.26 -20.45
CA GLN A 182 -0.71 5.90 -19.39
C GLN A 182 -0.26 6.47 -18.03
N VAL A 183 -1.22 6.69 -17.13
CA VAL A 183 -0.95 6.91 -15.70
C VAL A 183 -0.87 5.55 -15.04
N VAL A 184 0.24 5.26 -14.38
CA VAL A 184 0.48 3.94 -13.77
C VAL A 184 0.48 4.08 -12.25
N ILE A 185 -0.35 3.30 -11.57
CA ILE A 185 -0.32 3.12 -10.12
C ILE A 185 0.43 1.80 -9.85
N THR A 186 1.52 1.85 -9.09
CA THR A 186 2.44 0.71 -8.90
C THR A 186 3.17 0.83 -7.55
N VAL A 187 3.89 -0.21 -7.13
CA VAL A 187 4.68 -0.22 -5.88
C VAL A 187 3.83 0.20 -4.67
N GLY A 188 2.60 -0.31 -4.60
CA GLY A 188 1.64 -0.03 -3.53
C GLY A 188 2.00 -0.73 -2.22
N ALA A 189 3.04 -0.26 -1.56
CA ALA A 189 3.87 -1.03 -0.63
C ALA A 189 4.40 -2.33 -1.26
N ALA A 190 5.61 -2.71 -0.89
CA ALA A 190 6.32 -3.79 -1.55
C ALA A 190 5.83 -5.18 -1.11
N VAL A 191 5.36 -6.02 -2.04
CA VAL A 191 5.36 -7.47 -1.85
C VAL A 191 6.81 -7.93 -2.03
N PHE A 192 7.43 -8.45 -0.97
CA PHE A 192 8.81 -8.88 -1.04
C PHE A 192 8.95 -10.23 -1.74
N ARG A 193 9.89 -10.28 -2.68
CA ARG A 193 10.37 -11.49 -3.36
C ARG A 193 11.82 -11.75 -2.98
#